data_AF-A0A0B2V490-F1
#
_entry.id   AF-A0A0B2V490-F1
#
_cell.length_a   1.000
_cell.length_b   1.000
_cell.length_c   1.000
_cell.angle_alpha   90.00
_cell.angle_beta   90.00
_cell.angle_gamma   90.00
#
_symmetry.space_group_name_H-M   'P 1'
#
loop_
_entity.id
_entity.type
_entity.pdbx_description
1 polymer ?
#
loop_
_entity_poly.entity_id
_entity_poly.type
_entity_poly.pdbx_seq_one_letter_code
_entity_poly.pdbx_strand_id
1 'polypeptide(L)'
;VPFHDEDKLRDWMYKVYKEKDDMLETYYTEGVFVRGEQGARVHFSWWKIIGQYVFWFTSLYVQYRVYSYLVLQPLRLLGLIA
;
A
#
# COMPACT_ATOMS: atom_id res chain seq x y z
N VAL A 1 -12.19 11.30 9.43
CA VAL A 1 -12.32 12.76 9.69
C VAL A 1 -13.55 12.95 10.55
N PRO A 2 -13.50 13.66 11.70
CA PRO A 2 -14.60 13.68 12.65
C PRO A 2 -15.51 14.87 12.35
N PHE A 3 -16.39 14.76 11.36
CA PHE A 3 -17.44 15.75 11.13
C PHE A 3 -18.78 15.12 11.51
N HIS A 4 -19.50 15.76 12.43
CA HIS A 4 -20.88 15.40 12.79
C HIS A 4 -21.93 16.23 12.02
N ASP A 5 -21.48 17.06 11.09
CA ASP A 5 -22.26 18.05 10.35
C ASP A 5 -21.92 17.93 8.85
N GLU A 6 -22.93 17.63 8.03
CA GLU A 6 -22.79 17.37 6.60
C GLU A 6 -22.40 18.60 5.78
N ASP A 7 -22.89 19.79 6.17
CA ASP A 7 -22.55 21.03 5.47
C ASP A 7 -21.07 21.37 5.68
N LYS A 8 -20.58 21.21 6.91
CA LYS A 8 -19.15 21.39 7.20
C LYS A 8 -18.26 20.37 6.50
N LEU A 9 -18.72 19.12 6.38
CA LEU A 9 -18.01 18.10 5.60
C LEU A 9 -17.92 18.51 4.12
N ARG A 10 -19.04 18.93 3.53
CA ARG A 10 -19.12 19.35 2.13
C ARG A 10 -18.19 20.54 1.86
N ASP A 11 -18.24 21.56 2.69
CA ASP A 11 -17.43 22.77 2.51
C ASP A 11 -15.93 22.45 2.65
N TRP A 12 -15.58 21.57 3.59
CA TRP A 12 -14.21 21.06 3.70
C TRP A 12 -13.79 20.27 2.45
N MET A 13 -14.65 19.40 1.93
CA MET A 13 -14.37 18.62 0.72
C MET A 13 -14.13 19.55 -0.48
N TYR A 14 -15.00 20.54 -0.71
CA TYR A 14 -14.81 21.48 -1.81
C TYR A 14 -13.52 22.28 -1.69
N LYS A 15 -13.15 22.70 -0.47
CA LYS A 15 -11.88 23.39 -0.24
C LYS A 15 -10.69 22.51 -0.64
N VAL A 16 -10.67 21.25 -0.18
CA VAL A 16 -9.58 20.31 -0.49
C VAL A 16 -9.51 20.00 -1.99
N TYR A 17 -10.65 19.80 -2.65
CA TYR A 17 -10.66 19.53 -4.09
C TYR A 17 -10.18 20.72 -4.89
N LYS A 18 -10.59 21.94 -4.53
CA LYS A 18 -10.12 23.15 -5.18
C LYS A 18 -8.61 23.30 -5.05
N GLU A 19 -8.06 23.11 -3.86
CA GLU A 19 -6.61 23.17 -3.62
C GLU A 19 -5.85 22.13 -4.48
N LYS A 20 -6.41 20.93 -4.63
CA LYS A 20 -5.85 19.88 -5.50
C LYS A 20 -5.88 20.28 -6.97
N ASP A 21 -6.98 20.85 -7.43
CA ASP A 21 -7.18 21.22 -8.83
C ASP A 21 -6.29 22.42 -9.23
N ASP A 22 -6.17 23.43 -8.37
CA ASP A 22 -5.26 24.58 -8.54
C ASP A 22 -3.78 24.12 -8.62
N MET A 23 -3.39 23.16 -7.78
CA MET A 23 -2.05 22.56 -7.79
C MET A 23 -1.78 21.78 -9.09
N LEU A 24 -2.78 21.05 -9.60
CA LEU A 24 -2.66 20.30 -10.86
C LEU A 24 -2.58 21.23 -12.07
N GLU A 25 -3.38 22.30 -12.09
CA GLU A 25 -3.32 23.32 -13.15
C GLU A 25 -1.92 23.94 -13.23
N THR A 26 -1.34 24.30 -12.08
CA THR A 26 0.03 24.80 -11.98
C THR A 26 1.04 23.77 -12.51
N TYR A 27 0.88 22.50 -12.16
CA TYR A 27 1.74 21.43 -12.66
C TYR A 27 1.65 21.24 -14.18
N TYR A 28 0.46 21.29 -14.76
CA TYR A 28 0.29 21.13 -16.21
C TYR A 28 0.81 22.30 -17.03
N THR A 29 0.81 23.51 -16.46
CA THR A 29 1.27 24.72 -17.14
C THR A 29 2.76 24.97 -16.97
N GLU A 30 3.28 24.78 -15.75
CA GLU A 30 4.66 25.16 -15.38
C GLU A 30 5.57 23.98 -15.09
N GLY A 31 5.02 22.77 -14.96
CA GLY A 31 5.77 21.56 -14.60
C GLY A 31 6.17 21.48 -13.12
N VAL A 32 5.64 22.36 -12.27
CA VAL A 32 5.88 22.42 -10.82
C VAL A 32 4.57 22.36 -10.06
N PHE A 33 4.54 21.63 -8.94
CA PHE A 33 3.33 21.51 -8.13
C PHE A 33 3.05 22.78 -7.31
N VAL A 34 4.08 23.40 -6.72
CA VAL A 34 3.97 24.62 -5.92
C VAL A 34 5.08 25.59 -6.35
N ARG A 35 4.72 26.85 -6.66
CA ARG A 35 5.68 27.88 -7.06
C ARG A 35 6.60 28.22 -5.88
N GLY A 36 7.91 28.16 -6.11
CA GLY A 36 8.92 28.53 -5.10
C GLY A 36 9.31 27.42 -4.12
N GLU A 37 8.66 26.25 -4.17
CA GLU A 37 9.06 25.08 -3.40
C GLU A 37 9.77 24.05 -4.30
N GLN A 38 10.95 23.60 -3.89
CA GLN A 38 11.55 22.42 -4.51
C GLN A 38 10.77 21.19 -4.02
N GLY A 39 9.93 20.63 -4.89
CA GLY A 39 9.15 19.43 -4.58
C GLY A 39 10.04 18.32 -4.01
N ALA A 40 9.68 17.80 -2.83
CA ALA A 40 10.41 16.71 -2.20
C ALA A 40 10.18 15.42 -3.00
N ARG A 41 11.18 14.99 -3.77
CA ARG A 41 11.13 13.70 -4.46
C ARG A 41 11.16 12.59 -3.40
N VAL A 42 10.07 11.84 -3.28
CA VAL A 42 10.01 10.69 -2.38
C VAL A 42 10.88 9.58 -2.95
N HIS A 43 12.12 9.49 -2.47
CA HIS A 43 13.04 8.41 -2.83
C HIS A 43 12.65 7.16 -2.05
N PHE A 44 12.01 6.21 -2.72
CA PHE A 44 11.79 4.89 -2.17
C PHE A 44 13.03 4.02 -2.43
N SER A 45 13.63 3.49 -1.37
CA SER A 45 14.77 2.58 -1.52
C SER A 45 14.31 1.29 -2.18
N TRP A 46 14.93 0.94 -3.30
CA TRP A 46 14.64 -0.28 -4.05
C TRP A 46 14.81 -1.55 -3.18
N TRP A 47 15.72 -1.50 -2.21
CA TRP A 47 15.92 -2.54 -1.21
C TRP A 47 14.71 -2.79 -0.31
N LYS A 48 13.94 -1.75 0.02
CA LYS A 48 12.70 -1.93 0.79
C LYS A 48 11.66 -2.73 0.00
N ILE A 49 11.59 -2.48 -1.31
CA ILE A 49 10.70 -3.20 -2.23
C ILE A 49 11.14 -4.67 -2.33
N ILE A 50 12.43 -4.93 -2.59
CA ILE A 50 12.96 -6.29 -2.63
C ILE A 50 12.69 -7.02 -1.31
N GLY A 51 13.00 -6.40 -0.17
CA GLY A 51 12.82 -6.99 1.16
C GLY A 51 11.37 -7.38 1.43
N GLN A 52 10.42 -6.54 1.03
CA GLN A 52 9.00 -6.83 1.15
C GLN A 52 8.61 -8.06 0.32
N TYR A 53 9.04 -8.16 -0.93
CA TYR A 53 8.73 -9.32 -1.77
C TYR A 53 9.36 -10.60 -1.24
N VAL A 54 10.65 -10.56 -0.89
CA VAL A 54 11.36 -11.72 -0.33
C VAL A 54 10.65 -12.21 0.94
N PHE A 55 10.27 -11.30 1.85
CA PHE A 55 9.52 -11.66 3.06
C PHE A 55 8.23 -12.42 2.74
N TRP A 56 7.39 -11.91 1.83
CA TRP A 56 6.12 -12.54 1.51
C TRP A 56 6.28 -13.89 0.80
N PHE A 57 7.21 -14.00 -0.15
CA PHE A 57 7.47 -15.27 -0.84
C PHE A 57 8.06 -16.33 0.12
N THR A 58 9.01 -15.94 0.96
CA THR A 58 9.58 -16.85 1.96
C THR A 58 8.52 -17.27 2.99
N SER A 59 7.70 -16.33 3.48
CA SER A 59 6.61 -16.64 4.42
C SER A 59 5.62 -17.63 3.80
N LEU A 60 5.19 -17.39 2.56
CA LEU A 60 4.28 -18.29 1.85
C LEU A 60 4.88 -19.69 1.66
N TYR A 61 6.15 -19.77 1.28
CA TYR A 61 6.84 -21.05 1.12
C TYR A 61 6.94 -21.83 2.43
N VAL A 62 7.33 -21.17 3.53
CA VAL A 62 7.43 -21.80 4.85
C VAL A 62 6.06 -22.27 5.32
N GLN A 63 5.03 -21.43 5.20
CA GLN A 63 3.66 -21.81 5.55
C GLN A 63 3.20 -23.03 4.75
N TYR A 64 3.40 -23.03 3.42
CA TYR A 64 3.05 -24.17 2.58
C TYR A 64 3.76 -25.46 3.02
N ARG A 65 5.05 -25.39 3.34
CA ARG A 65 5.83 -26.55 3.82
C ARG A 65 5.35 -27.05 5.18
N VAL A 66 5.07 -26.15 6.12
CA VAL A 66 4.58 -26.52 7.45
C VAL A 66 3.17 -27.10 7.37
N TYR A 67 2.26 -26.47 6.64
CA TYR A 67 0.89 -26.99 6.49
C TYR A 67 0.84 -28.30 5.73
N SER A 68 1.62 -28.44 4.65
CA SER A 68 1.71 -29.73 3.95
C SER A 68 2.26 -30.82 4.86
N TYR A 69 3.26 -30.52 5.71
CA TYR A 69 3.76 -31.49 6.69
C TYR A 69 2.69 -31.85 7.73
N LEU A 70 2.01 -30.86 8.32
CA LEU A 70 0.95 -31.08 9.30
C LEU A 70 -0.26 -31.86 8.74
N VAL A 71 -0.56 -31.71 7.45
CA VAL A 71 -1.64 -32.46 6.78
C VAL A 71 -1.18 -33.87 6.39
N LEU A 72 0.05 -34.02 5.89
CA LEU A 72 0.57 -35.31 5.42
C LEU A 72 0.98 -36.24 6.58
N GLN A 73 1.43 -35.70 7.71
CA GLN A 73 1.83 -36.47 8.88
C GLN A 73 0.70 -37.35 9.46
N PRO A 74 -0.53 -36.86 9.70
CA PRO A 74 -1.63 -37.70 10.14
C PRO A 74 -2.10 -38.67 9.04
N LEU A 75 -2.07 -38.28 7.76
CA LEU A 75 -2.43 -39.16 6.64
C LEU A 75 -1.44 -40.35 6.50
N ARG A 76 -0.15 -40.11 6.74
CA ARG A 76 0.88 -41.16 6.81
C ARG A 76 0.71 -42.05 8.05
N LEU A 77 0.43 -41.46 9.21
CA LEU A 77 0.17 -42.21 10.44
C LEU A 77 -1.06 -43.12 10.32
N LEU A 78 -2.08 -42.69 9.56
CA LEU A 78 -3.28 -43.48 9.27
C LEU A 78 -3.11 -44.47 8.10
N GLY A 79 -1.93 -44.54 7.48
CA GLY A 79 -1.63 -45.49 6.40
C GLY A 79 -2.37 -45.20 5.07
N LEU A 80 -2.94 -44.01 4.92
CA LEU A 80 -3.65 -43.60 3.70
C LEU A 80 -2.71 -43.19 2.55
N ILE A 81 -1.44 -42.93 2.88
CA ILE A 81 -0.39 -42.53 1.93
C ILE A 81 0.89 -43.30 2.34
N ALA A 82 1.52 -43.97 1.36
CA ALA A 82 2.75 -44.76 1.54
C ALA A 82 3.97 -43.90 1.91
#